data_AF-A0A1A8K804-F1
#
_entry.id   AF-A0A1A8K804-F1
#
_cell.length_a   1.000
_cell.length_b   1.000
_cell.length_c   1.000
_cell.angle_alpha   90.00
_cell.angle_beta   90.00
_cell.angle_gamma   90.00
#
_symmetry.space_group_name_H-M   'P 1'
#
loop_
_entity.id
_entity.type
_entity.pdbx_description
1 polymer ?
#
loop_
_entity_poly.entity_id
_entity_poly.type
_entity_poly.pdbx_seq_one_letter_code
_entity_poly.pdbx_strand_id
1 'polypeptide(L)'
;AVASEDIPTSLPEAESLLAQHESIKNEIDNYKEDYEKMRAVGEEVTQGQTDAQHMFLAQRLQALDTGWHELHRMWENRHSLLAQAFDFQTFLRDAKQAEAFLNSQEYVLSHTEMPTSLQAAEEAIKKHEDFLTTTEASEEKITGVVEAGRRLINDSNANADKIQEKVDSIQERHRKNKEAANELLTKLKDNCELQHFLQDGQELTLWINEKMLTAQDMTYDEARNLHSKWQKHQAFMAELASNKDWLDKIDTEGQALVAEKPELKPV
;
A
#
# COMPACT_ATOMS: atom_id res chain seq x y z
N ALA A 1 -1.68 31.16 27.76
CA ALA A 1 -2.75 30.54 26.96
C ALA A 1 -2.56 30.86 25.48
N VAL A 2 -2.80 32.09 25.00
CA VAL A 2 -2.42 32.54 23.65
C VAL A 2 -0.90 32.60 23.38
N ALA A 3 -0.11 32.80 24.43
CA ALA A 3 1.36 32.81 24.38
C ALA A 3 2.00 31.44 24.72
N SER A 4 1.23 30.35 24.79
CA SER A 4 1.79 29.02 25.06
C SER A 4 2.61 28.53 23.87
N GLU A 5 3.76 27.92 24.14
CA GLU A 5 4.65 27.30 23.15
C GLU A 5 4.44 25.77 23.04
N ASP A 6 3.41 25.22 23.69
CA ASP A 6 3.20 23.78 23.72
C ASP A 6 2.84 23.25 22.32
N ILE A 7 3.59 22.25 21.84
CA ILE A 7 3.34 21.63 20.53
C ILE A 7 2.77 20.23 20.78
N PRO A 8 1.59 19.89 20.20
CA PRO A 8 0.99 18.59 20.43
C PRO A 8 1.85 17.46 19.84
N THR A 9 2.01 16.41 20.62
CA THR A 9 2.78 15.21 20.26
C THR A 9 1.89 14.07 19.76
N SER A 10 0.57 14.22 19.87
CA SER A 10 -0.42 13.24 19.41
C SER A 10 -1.67 13.94 18.87
N LEU A 11 -2.46 13.22 18.07
CA LEU A 11 -3.71 13.73 17.52
C LEU A 11 -4.73 14.13 18.62
N PRO A 12 -4.98 13.33 19.67
CA PRO A 12 -5.91 13.73 20.73
C PRO A 12 -5.45 14.97 21.51
N GLU A 13 -4.13 15.11 21.70
CA GLU A 13 -3.57 16.31 22.32
C GLU A 13 -3.74 17.54 21.43
N ALA A 14 -3.52 17.40 20.12
CA ALA A 14 -3.75 18.48 19.15
C ALA A 14 -5.23 18.93 19.13
N GLU A 15 -6.16 17.98 19.14
CA GLU A 15 -7.60 18.24 19.24
C GLU A 15 -7.96 18.99 20.53
N SER A 16 -7.41 18.55 21.66
CA SER A 16 -7.65 19.19 22.96
C SER A 16 -7.11 20.62 22.99
N LEU A 17 -5.89 20.84 22.52
CA LEU A 17 -5.28 22.18 22.49
C LEU A 17 -6.02 23.12 21.53
N LEU A 18 -6.45 22.65 20.36
CA LEU A 18 -7.29 23.44 19.45
C LEU A 18 -8.63 23.81 20.08
N ALA A 19 -9.31 22.86 20.73
CA ALA A 19 -10.58 23.13 21.40
C ALA A 19 -10.42 24.15 22.54
N GLN A 20 -9.35 24.06 23.32
CA GLN A 20 -9.02 25.05 24.35
C GLN A 20 -8.73 26.43 23.73
N HIS A 21 -7.99 26.47 22.63
CA HIS A 21 -7.65 27.72 21.93
C HIS A 21 -8.87 28.39 21.31
N GLU A 22 -9.84 27.60 20.84
CA GLU A 22 -11.12 28.08 20.35
C GLU A 22 -11.99 28.65 21.49
N SER A 23 -11.94 28.05 22.68
CA SER A 23 -12.59 28.63 23.87
C SER A 23 -12.04 30.02 24.18
N ILE A 24 -10.73 30.22 24.07
CA ILE A 24 -10.11 31.54 24.25
C ILE A 24 -10.57 32.52 23.18
N LYS A 25 -10.75 32.06 21.93
CA LYS A 25 -11.29 32.91 20.86
C LYS A 25 -12.67 33.44 21.20
N ASN A 26 -13.55 32.56 21.68
CA ASN A 26 -14.89 32.93 22.11
C ASN A 26 -14.86 33.93 23.26
N GLU A 27 -13.96 33.76 24.23
CA GLU A 27 -13.75 34.73 25.31
C GLU A 27 -13.32 36.11 24.76
N ILE A 28 -12.33 36.15 23.87
CA ILE A 28 -11.88 37.39 23.22
C ILE A 28 -13.04 38.06 22.47
N ASP A 29 -13.80 37.29 21.69
CA ASP A 29 -14.93 37.82 20.92
C ASP A 29 -16.06 38.35 21.80
N ASN A 30 -16.30 37.74 22.96
CA ASN A 30 -17.29 38.23 23.94
C ASN A 30 -16.91 39.62 24.49
N TYR A 31 -15.62 39.94 24.62
CA TYR A 31 -15.16 41.26 25.07
C TYR A 31 -15.09 42.32 23.96
N LYS A 32 -15.33 41.93 22.70
CA LYS A 32 -15.18 42.83 21.55
C LYS A 32 -16.08 44.06 21.64
N GLU A 33 -17.36 43.87 21.97
CA GLU A 33 -18.31 44.97 22.05
C GLU A 33 -17.96 45.94 23.20
N ASP A 34 -17.54 45.41 24.35
CA ASP A 34 -17.12 46.22 25.50
C ASP A 34 -15.86 47.02 25.18
N TYR A 35 -14.92 46.41 24.48
CA TYR A 35 -13.72 47.08 23.99
C TYR A 35 -14.05 48.22 23.01
N GLU A 36 -14.90 47.96 22.02
CA GLU A 36 -15.34 48.97 21.03
C GLU A 36 -16.04 50.15 21.71
N LYS A 37 -16.94 49.88 22.67
CA LYS A 37 -17.60 50.91 23.49
C LYS A 37 -16.63 51.73 24.32
N MET A 38 -15.72 51.07 25.04
CA MET A 38 -14.72 51.74 25.89
C MET A 38 -13.83 52.66 25.05
N ARG A 39 -13.43 52.21 23.85
CA ARG A 39 -12.62 53.01 22.94
C ARG A 39 -13.41 54.21 22.42
N ALA A 40 -14.63 54.02 21.94
CA ALA A 40 -15.47 55.11 21.42
C ALA A 40 -15.70 56.21 22.47
N VAL A 41 -16.08 55.82 23.70
CA VAL A 41 -16.27 56.78 24.79
C VAL A 41 -14.95 57.47 25.16
N GLY A 42 -13.85 56.72 25.20
CA GLY A 42 -12.54 57.27 25.51
C GLY A 42 -12.05 58.30 24.47
N GLU A 43 -12.29 58.03 23.19
CA GLU A 43 -11.98 58.94 22.09
C GLU A 43 -12.81 60.23 22.19
N GLU A 44 -14.13 60.12 22.42
CA GLU A 44 -15.01 61.28 22.61
C GLU A 44 -14.55 62.19 23.77
N VAL A 45 -14.18 61.58 24.91
CA VAL A 45 -13.74 62.32 26.11
C VAL A 45 -12.39 63.00 25.92
N THR A 46 -11.49 62.40 25.14
CA THR A 46 -10.13 62.94 24.93
C THR A 46 -10.03 63.89 23.72
N GLN A 47 -11.07 63.93 22.88
CA GLN A 47 -11.07 64.73 21.65
C GLN A 47 -10.91 66.23 21.94
N GLY A 48 -9.87 66.84 21.36
CA GLY A 48 -9.61 68.29 21.47
C GLY A 48 -9.13 68.75 22.85
N GLN A 49 -8.93 67.83 23.81
CA GLN A 49 -8.42 68.15 25.14
C GLN A 49 -6.89 68.19 25.14
N THR A 50 -6.31 69.11 25.93
CA THR A 50 -4.85 69.34 25.97
C THR A 50 -4.26 69.36 27.38
N ASP A 51 -5.08 69.24 28.41
CA ASP A 51 -4.58 69.11 29.77
C ASP A 51 -3.97 67.73 30.00
N ALA A 52 -3.07 67.66 30.98
CA ALA A 52 -2.28 66.48 31.26
C ALA A 52 -3.12 65.22 31.60
N GLN A 53 -4.31 65.39 32.17
CA GLN A 53 -5.15 64.24 32.54
C GLN A 53 -5.75 63.57 31.30
N HIS A 54 -6.29 64.35 30.38
CA HIS A 54 -6.84 63.82 29.12
C HIS A 54 -5.74 63.30 28.19
N MET A 55 -4.57 63.93 28.16
CA MET A 55 -3.41 63.39 27.41
C MET A 55 -2.98 62.02 27.95
N PHE A 56 -2.94 61.84 29.27
CA PHE A 56 -2.62 60.55 29.88
C PHE A 56 -3.69 59.49 29.58
N LEU A 57 -4.97 59.87 29.59
CA LEU A 57 -6.06 58.98 29.19
C LEU A 57 -5.92 58.54 27.72
N ALA A 58 -5.61 59.47 26.80
CA ALA A 58 -5.39 59.17 25.39
C ALA A 58 -4.25 58.16 25.20
N GLN A 59 -3.14 58.31 25.93
CA GLN A 59 -2.04 57.33 25.91
C GLN A 59 -2.47 55.94 26.40
N ARG A 60 -3.31 55.87 27.44
CA ARG A 60 -3.84 54.59 27.93
C ARG A 60 -4.79 53.93 26.94
N LEU A 61 -5.61 54.71 26.23
CA LEU A 61 -6.47 54.20 25.16
C LEU A 61 -5.65 53.65 24.00
N GLN A 62 -4.57 54.34 23.61
CA GLN A 62 -3.64 53.84 22.58
C GLN A 62 -2.94 52.54 23.01
N ALA A 63 -2.53 52.44 24.29
CA ALA A 63 -1.94 51.21 24.81
C ALA A 63 -2.94 50.05 24.86
N LEU A 64 -4.21 50.32 25.22
CA LEU A 64 -5.30 49.35 25.17
C LEU A 64 -5.52 48.87 23.72
N ASP A 65 -5.55 49.80 22.77
CA ASP A 65 -5.73 49.50 21.35
C ASP A 65 -4.60 48.61 20.80
N THR A 66 -3.36 48.96 21.14
CA THR A 66 -2.19 48.17 20.78
C THR A 66 -2.27 46.76 21.39
N GLY A 67 -2.62 46.66 22.67
CA GLY A 67 -2.76 45.39 23.37
C GLY A 67 -3.85 44.49 22.80
N TRP A 68 -4.98 45.05 22.38
CA TRP A 68 -6.07 44.31 21.74
C TRP A 68 -5.65 43.71 20.41
N HIS A 69 -5.04 44.51 19.53
CA HIS A 69 -4.56 44.02 18.24
C HIS A 69 -3.44 42.98 18.41
N GLU A 70 -2.54 43.20 19.38
CA GLU A 70 -1.49 42.23 19.68
C GLU A 70 -2.06 40.91 20.21
N LEU A 71 -3.08 40.95 21.07
CA LEU A 71 -3.77 39.75 21.55
C LEU A 71 -4.36 38.94 20.39
N HIS A 72 -5.07 39.60 19.46
CA HIS A 72 -5.59 38.94 18.26
C HIS A 72 -4.47 38.35 17.40
N ARG A 73 -3.38 39.10 17.18
CA ARG A 73 -2.22 38.63 16.41
C ARG A 73 -1.58 37.40 17.06
N MET A 74 -1.39 37.42 18.37
CA MET A 74 -0.86 36.28 19.12
C MET A 74 -1.79 35.07 19.03
N TRP A 75 -3.11 35.28 19.12
CA TRP A 75 -4.09 34.21 18.96
C TRP A 75 -4.03 33.58 17.57
N GLU A 76 -4.02 34.39 16.50
CA GLU A 76 -3.96 33.91 15.11
C GLU A 76 -2.66 33.13 14.84
N ASN A 77 -1.53 33.68 15.27
CA ASN A 77 -0.23 33.01 15.13
C ASN A 77 -0.25 31.64 15.83
N ARG A 78 -0.78 31.58 17.05
CA ARG A 78 -0.89 30.34 17.81
C ARG A 78 -1.87 29.36 17.18
N HIS A 79 -2.99 29.84 16.66
CA HIS A 79 -3.98 29.02 15.97
C HIS A 79 -3.38 28.37 14.72
N SER A 80 -2.64 29.14 13.90
CA SER A 80 -1.92 28.61 12.73
C SER A 80 -0.94 27.51 13.11
N LEU A 81 -0.15 27.69 14.18
CA LEU A 81 0.78 26.66 14.66
C LEU A 81 0.06 25.39 15.14
N LEU A 82 -1.04 25.54 15.87
CA LEU A 82 -1.84 24.40 16.35
C LEU A 82 -2.51 23.66 15.18
N ALA A 83 -3.07 24.37 14.20
CA ALA A 83 -3.67 23.79 13.01
C ALA A 83 -2.63 22.98 12.20
N GLN A 84 -1.45 23.58 11.94
CA GLN A 84 -0.36 22.88 11.26
C GLN A 84 0.10 21.62 12.01
N ALA A 85 0.16 21.67 13.35
CA ALA A 85 0.53 20.53 14.16
C ALA A 85 -0.57 19.45 14.14
N PHE A 86 -1.84 19.83 14.21
CA PHE A 86 -2.97 18.91 14.06
C PHE A 86 -2.96 18.19 12.70
N ASP A 87 -2.76 18.93 11.62
CA ASP A 87 -2.68 18.36 10.27
C ASP A 87 -1.50 17.41 10.13
N PHE A 88 -0.34 17.76 10.70
CA PHE A 88 0.82 16.88 10.74
C PHE A 88 0.55 15.60 11.52
N GLN A 89 -0.10 15.68 12.68
CA GLN A 89 -0.47 14.50 13.49
C GLN A 89 -1.49 13.61 12.75
N THR A 90 -2.43 14.22 12.03
CA THR A 90 -3.39 13.51 11.17
C THR A 90 -2.66 12.76 10.05
N PHE A 91 -1.74 13.43 9.35
CA PHE A 91 -0.90 12.80 8.34
C PHE A 91 -0.09 11.63 8.92
N LEU A 92 0.53 11.78 10.09
CA LEU A 92 1.31 10.70 10.72
C LEU A 92 0.46 9.47 11.05
N ARG A 93 -0.78 9.67 11.53
CA ARG A 93 -1.73 8.58 11.78
C ARG A 93 -2.01 7.81 10.48
N ASP A 94 -2.33 8.53 9.41
CA ASP A 94 -2.71 7.92 8.13
C ASP A 94 -1.51 7.26 7.44
N ALA A 95 -0.34 7.90 7.51
CA ALA A 95 0.93 7.35 7.06
C ALA A 95 1.26 6.04 7.79
N LYS A 96 1.04 5.96 9.11
CA LYS A 96 1.25 4.71 9.86
C LYS A 96 0.35 3.58 9.39
N GLN A 97 -0.90 3.89 9.03
CA GLN A 97 -1.83 2.90 8.48
C GLN A 97 -1.37 2.42 7.09
N ALA A 98 -0.95 3.35 6.23
CA ALA A 98 -0.38 3.02 4.93
C ALA A 98 0.88 2.16 5.05
N GLU A 99 1.81 2.51 5.95
CA GLU A 99 3.03 1.74 6.21
C GLU A 99 2.74 0.35 6.74
N ALA A 100 1.75 0.19 7.63
CA ALA A 100 1.34 -1.13 8.11
C ALA A 100 0.80 -2.01 6.97
N PHE A 101 0.02 -1.42 6.06
CA PHE A 101 -0.45 -2.11 4.87
C PHE A 101 0.71 -2.51 3.94
N LEU A 102 1.63 -1.59 3.64
CA LEU A 102 2.82 -1.88 2.82
C LEU A 102 3.71 -2.97 3.44
N ASN A 103 3.91 -2.94 4.76
CA ASN A 103 4.63 -4.00 5.49
C ASN A 103 3.97 -5.38 5.28
N SER A 104 2.64 -5.43 5.31
CA SER A 104 1.91 -6.69 5.12
C SER A 104 2.06 -7.23 3.70
N GLN A 105 2.06 -6.36 2.69
CA GLN A 105 2.33 -6.74 1.30
C GLN A 105 3.75 -7.26 1.14
N GLU A 106 4.75 -6.52 1.64
CA GLU A 106 6.17 -6.92 1.59
C GLU A 106 6.39 -8.29 2.23
N TYR A 107 5.71 -8.58 3.35
CA TYR A 107 5.76 -9.88 3.99
C TYR A 107 5.24 -10.98 3.05
N VAL A 108 4.06 -10.82 2.47
CA VAL A 108 3.49 -11.81 1.52
C VAL A 108 4.41 -12.01 0.32
N LEU A 109 4.89 -10.93 -0.28
CA LEU A 109 5.74 -10.97 -1.46
C LEU A 109 7.10 -11.64 -1.21
N SER A 110 7.67 -11.46 -0.02
CA SER A 110 8.97 -12.06 0.35
C SER A 110 8.89 -13.50 0.86
N HIS A 111 7.71 -13.96 1.29
CA HIS A 111 7.51 -15.28 1.89
C HIS A 111 6.65 -16.22 1.04
N THR A 112 6.32 -15.85 -0.20
CA THR A 112 5.64 -16.76 -1.12
C THR A 112 6.63 -17.74 -1.71
N GLU A 113 6.47 -19.02 -1.38
CA GLU A 113 7.30 -20.11 -1.90
C GLU A 113 6.76 -20.63 -3.24
N MET A 114 7.66 -21.15 -4.08
CA MET A 114 7.28 -21.78 -5.35
C MET A 114 6.67 -23.16 -5.11
N PRO A 115 5.45 -23.41 -5.60
CA PRO A 115 4.80 -24.71 -5.43
C PRO A 115 5.54 -25.86 -6.15
N THR A 116 5.34 -27.08 -5.64
CA THR A 116 5.97 -28.32 -6.14
C THR A 116 4.98 -29.31 -6.74
N SER A 117 3.73 -28.88 -6.98
CA SER A 117 2.71 -29.66 -7.68
C SER A 117 1.82 -28.74 -8.48
N LEU A 118 1.21 -29.26 -9.55
CA LEU A 118 0.33 -28.47 -10.42
C LEU A 118 -0.84 -27.86 -9.64
N GLN A 119 -1.54 -28.68 -8.84
CA GLN A 119 -2.66 -28.20 -8.02
C GLN A 119 -2.23 -27.06 -7.09
N ALA A 120 -1.09 -27.17 -6.41
CA ALA A 120 -0.60 -26.14 -5.51
C ALA A 120 -0.17 -24.86 -6.28
N ALA A 121 0.34 -25.01 -7.51
CA ALA A 121 0.66 -23.88 -8.39
C ALA A 121 -0.60 -23.10 -8.80
N GLU A 122 -1.66 -23.80 -9.23
CA GLU A 122 -2.95 -23.19 -9.58
C GLU A 122 -3.58 -22.46 -8.38
N GLU A 123 -3.55 -23.08 -7.19
CA GLU A 123 -4.03 -22.48 -5.95
C GLU A 123 -3.23 -21.23 -5.57
N ALA A 124 -1.90 -21.26 -5.72
CA ALA A 124 -1.03 -20.14 -5.44
C ALA A 124 -1.27 -18.96 -6.40
N ILE A 125 -1.46 -19.22 -7.69
CA ILE A 125 -1.83 -18.20 -8.69
C ILE A 125 -3.13 -17.53 -8.27
N LYS A 126 -4.17 -18.31 -8.00
CA LYS A 126 -5.49 -17.77 -7.61
C LYS A 126 -5.38 -16.90 -6.36
N LYS A 127 -4.69 -17.39 -5.32
CA LYS A 127 -4.46 -16.63 -4.09
C LYS A 127 -3.71 -15.31 -4.35
N HIS A 128 -2.75 -15.32 -5.27
CA HIS A 128 -1.99 -14.14 -5.63
C HIS A 128 -2.80 -13.14 -6.49
N GLU A 129 -3.71 -13.61 -7.33
CA GLU A 129 -4.69 -12.77 -8.05
C GLU A 129 -5.67 -12.08 -7.08
N ASP A 130 -6.13 -12.79 -6.04
CA ASP A 130 -6.92 -12.20 -4.95
C ASP A 130 -6.14 -11.12 -4.18
N PHE A 131 -4.84 -11.37 -3.94
CA PHE A 131 -3.91 -10.40 -3.33
C PHE A 131 -3.73 -9.15 -4.21
N LEU A 132 -3.59 -9.30 -5.53
CA LEU A 132 -3.50 -8.18 -6.47
C LEU A 132 -4.79 -7.36 -6.49
N THR A 133 -5.95 -8.02 -6.48
CA THR A 133 -7.26 -7.34 -6.41
C THR A 133 -7.37 -6.52 -5.12
N THR A 134 -6.96 -7.08 -3.98
CA THR A 134 -6.94 -6.37 -2.70
C THR A 134 -5.96 -5.20 -2.71
N THR A 135 -4.81 -5.36 -3.38
CA THR A 135 -3.81 -4.31 -3.56
C THR A 135 -4.36 -3.15 -4.38
N GLU A 136 -5.03 -3.42 -5.50
CA GLU A 136 -5.67 -2.41 -6.33
C GLU A 136 -6.77 -1.65 -5.57
N ALA A 137 -7.62 -2.37 -4.81
CA ALA A 137 -8.66 -1.76 -3.98
C ALA A 137 -8.11 -0.84 -2.86
N SER A 138 -6.82 -0.95 -2.53
CA SER A 138 -6.14 -0.12 -1.53
C SER A 138 -5.37 1.06 -2.12
N GLU A 139 -5.24 1.16 -3.45
CA GLU A 139 -4.42 2.14 -4.15
C GLU A 139 -4.84 3.59 -3.83
N GLU A 140 -6.16 3.84 -3.75
CA GLU A 140 -6.71 5.14 -3.39
C GLU A 140 -6.25 5.59 -1.98
N LYS A 141 -6.13 4.66 -1.03
CA LYS A 141 -5.71 5.00 0.34
C LYS A 141 -4.25 5.44 0.38
N ILE A 142 -3.37 4.72 -0.32
CA ILE A 142 -1.95 5.07 -0.39
C ILE A 142 -1.78 6.40 -1.12
N THR A 143 -2.47 6.57 -2.25
CA THR A 143 -2.46 7.81 -3.02
C THR A 143 -2.98 8.99 -2.20
N GLY A 144 -4.07 8.79 -1.44
CA GLY A 144 -4.64 9.81 -0.56
C GLY A 144 -3.66 10.29 0.51
N VAL A 145 -2.88 9.40 1.12
CA VAL A 145 -1.83 9.77 2.09
C VAL A 145 -0.71 10.57 1.43
N VAL A 146 -0.27 10.15 0.23
CA VAL A 146 0.77 10.86 -0.53
C VAL A 146 0.29 12.26 -0.93
N GLU A 147 -0.94 12.39 -1.41
CA GLU A 147 -1.54 13.67 -1.78
C GLU A 147 -1.72 14.58 -0.56
N ALA A 148 -2.20 14.05 0.57
CA ALA A 148 -2.31 14.80 1.81
C ALA A 148 -0.95 15.34 2.26
N GLY A 149 0.09 14.51 2.25
CA GLY A 149 1.46 14.95 2.57
C GLY A 149 1.97 16.04 1.62
N ARG A 150 1.76 15.89 0.31
CA ARG A 150 2.14 16.92 -0.68
C ARG A 150 1.41 18.24 -0.49
N ARG A 151 0.12 18.20 -0.14
CA ARG A 151 -0.65 19.41 0.19
C ARG A 151 -0.04 20.13 1.41
N LEU A 152 0.26 19.41 2.49
CA LEU A 152 0.88 20.00 3.68
C LEU A 152 2.25 20.63 3.39
N ILE A 153 3.03 20.05 2.47
CA ILE A 153 4.31 20.62 2.03
C ILE A 153 4.07 21.92 1.24
N ASN A 154 3.11 21.93 0.32
CA ASN A 154 2.75 23.14 -0.44
C ASN A 154 2.22 24.26 0.46
N ASP A 155 1.50 23.90 1.52
CA ASP A 155 0.99 24.82 2.53
C ASP A 155 2.09 25.30 3.51
N SER A 156 3.36 24.95 3.25
CA SER A 156 4.53 25.35 4.02
C SER A 156 4.46 24.93 5.50
N ASN A 157 3.94 23.73 5.77
CA ASN A 157 3.91 23.18 7.11
C ASN A 157 5.31 23.15 7.73
N ALA A 158 5.43 23.50 9.02
CA ALA A 158 6.70 23.51 9.74
C ALA A 158 7.48 22.16 9.72
N ASN A 159 6.79 21.04 9.44
CA ASN A 159 7.38 19.71 9.36
C ASN A 159 7.59 19.20 7.92
N ALA A 160 7.61 20.09 6.92
CA ALA A 160 7.68 19.74 5.50
C ALA A 160 8.76 18.70 5.17
N ASP A 161 9.98 18.82 5.71
CA ASP A 161 11.07 17.87 5.46
C ASP A 161 10.71 16.43 5.90
N LYS A 162 10.15 16.28 7.10
CA LYS A 162 9.72 14.98 7.62
C LYS A 162 8.55 14.40 6.84
N ILE A 163 7.62 15.26 6.41
CA ILE A 163 6.48 14.87 5.58
C ILE A 163 7.00 14.37 4.23
N GLN A 164 7.95 15.08 3.61
CA GLN A 164 8.56 14.73 2.34
C GLN A 164 9.25 13.36 2.42
N GLU A 165 10.11 13.15 3.43
CA GLU A 165 10.77 11.85 3.67
C GLU A 165 9.76 10.69 3.77
N LYS A 166 8.66 10.91 4.51
CA LYS A 166 7.60 9.90 4.70
C LYS A 166 6.84 9.64 3.41
N VAL A 167 6.47 10.69 2.67
CA VAL A 167 5.79 10.59 1.37
C VAL A 167 6.63 9.82 0.36
N ASP A 168 7.91 10.17 0.24
CA ASP A 168 8.83 9.51 -0.70
C ASP A 168 9.02 8.03 -0.35
N SER A 169 9.18 7.72 0.95
CA SER A 169 9.27 6.34 1.43
C SER A 169 8.03 5.52 1.10
N ILE A 170 6.83 6.04 1.39
CA ILE A 170 5.56 5.36 1.10
C ILE A 170 5.40 5.14 -0.41
N GLN A 171 5.67 6.17 -1.22
CA GLN A 171 5.52 6.12 -2.66
C GLN A 171 6.48 5.10 -3.30
N GLU A 172 7.75 5.11 -2.88
CA GLU A 172 8.76 4.19 -3.40
C GLU A 172 8.48 2.74 -3.01
N ARG A 173 8.09 2.50 -1.75
CA ARG A 173 7.70 1.16 -1.29
C ARG A 173 6.47 0.65 -2.01
N HIS A 174 5.45 1.50 -2.22
CA HIS A 174 4.27 1.14 -2.97
C HIS A 174 4.60 0.73 -4.42
N ARG A 175 5.45 1.51 -5.10
CA ARG A 175 5.95 1.20 -6.45
C ARG A 175 6.67 -0.15 -6.48
N LYS A 176 7.61 -0.37 -5.57
CA LYS A 176 8.35 -1.65 -5.44
C LYS A 176 7.44 -2.83 -5.19
N ASN A 177 6.44 -2.69 -4.30
CA ASN A 177 5.49 -3.75 -4.04
C ASN A 177 4.65 -4.10 -5.28
N LYS A 178 4.23 -3.09 -6.05
CA LYS A 178 3.48 -3.30 -7.29
C LYS A 178 4.32 -4.04 -8.34
N GLU A 179 5.59 -3.68 -8.48
CA GLU A 179 6.52 -4.36 -9.38
C GLU A 179 6.76 -5.81 -8.94
N ALA A 180 7.11 -6.02 -7.67
CA ALA A 180 7.35 -7.36 -7.11
C ALA A 180 6.10 -8.26 -7.17
N ALA A 181 4.90 -7.69 -6.98
CA ALA A 181 3.66 -8.44 -7.10
C ALA A 181 3.40 -8.92 -8.53
N ASN A 182 3.65 -8.08 -9.53
CA ASN A 182 3.52 -8.49 -10.94
C ASN A 182 4.59 -9.53 -11.32
N GLU A 183 5.84 -9.32 -10.88
CA GLU A 183 6.92 -10.28 -11.12
C GLU A 183 6.63 -11.65 -10.48
N LEU A 184 6.10 -11.67 -9.27
CA LEU A 184 5.70 -12.90 -8.58
C LEU A 184 4.56 -13.62 -9.32
N LEU A 185 3.59 -12.88 -9.87
CA LEU A 185 2.52 -13.48 -10.67
C LEU A 185 3.09 -14.18 -11.91
N THR A 186 4.01 -13.54 -12.62
CA THR A 186 4.70 -14.14 -13.77
C THR A 186 5.43 -15.41 -13.35
N LYS A 187 6.23 -15.37 -12.27
CA LYS A 187 6.95 -16.54 -11.76
C LYS A 187 6.02 -17.69 -11.36
N LEU A 188 4.88 -17.40 -10.76
CA LEU A 188 3.89 -18.42 -10.38
C LEU A 188 3.25 -19.07 -11.62
N LYS A 189 2.92 -18.28 -12.66
CA LYS A 189 2.43 -18.80 -13.94
C LYS A 189 3.48 -19.68 -14.62
N ASP A 190 4.73 -19.22 -14.63
CA ASP A 190 5.85 -19.98 -15.18
C ASP A 190 6.08 -21.30 -14.45
N ASN A 191 5.99 -21.29 -13.11
CA ASN A 191 6.06 -22.49 -12.29
C ASN A 191 4.89 -23.43 -12.59
N CYS A 192 3.68 -22.93 -12.77
CA CYS A 192 2.51 -23.73 -13.09
C CYS A 192 2.67 -24.48 -14.43
N GLU A 193 3.17 -23.80 -15.46
CA GLU A 193 3.49 -24.44 -16.76
C GLU A 193 4.54 -25.54 -16.60
N LEU A 194 5.58 -25.29 -15.81
CA LEU A 194 6.59 -26.30 -15.50
C LEU A 194 5.99 -27.50 -14.75
N GLN A 195 5.14 -27.26 -13.74
CA GLN A 195 4.51 -28.35 -12.99
C GLN A 195 3.58 -29.19 -13.86
N HIS A 196 2.86 -28.56 -14.80
CA HIS A 196 2.06 -29.26 -15.79
C HIS A 196 2.92 -30.18 -16.66
N PHE A 197 4.03 -29.65 -17.21
CA PHE A 197 4.96 -30.45 -18.01
C PHE A 197 5.59 -31.61 -17.22
N LEU A 198 5.97 -31.39 -15.96
CA LEU A 198 6.52 -32.43 -15.11
C LEU A 198 5.50 -33.54 -14.80
N GLN A 199 4.23 -33.18 -14.60
CA GLN A 199 3.14 -34.14 -14.43
C GLN A 199 2.96 -34.98 -15.71
N ASP A 200 2.83 -34.34 -16.87
CA ASP A 200 2.69 -35.00 -18.16
C ASP A 200 3.86 -35.96 -18.43
N GLY A 201 5.09 -35.55 -18.12
CA GLY A 201 6.28 -36.38 -18.25
C GLY A 201 6.31 -37.58 -17.28
N GLN A 202 5.81 -37.41 -16.05
CA GLN A 202 5.67 -38.51 -15.09
C GLN A 202 4.62 -39.51 -15.54
N GLU A 203 3.46 -39.05 -16.02
CA GLU A 203 2.40 -39.88 -16.57
C GLU A 203 2.90 -40.68 -17.77
N LEU A 204 3.62 -40.02 -18.69
CA LEU A 204 4.23 -40.69 -19.83
C LEU A 204 5.26 -41.74 -19.40
N THR A 205 6.09 -41.44 -18.40
CA THR A 205 7.08 -42.39 -17.87
C THR A 205 6.39 -43.62 -17.27
N LEU A 206 5.31 -43.43 -16.51
CA LEU A 206 4.51 -44.52 -15.95
C LEU A 206 3.89 -45.36 -17.05
N TRP A 207 3.32 -44.73 -18.08
CA TRP A 207 2.75 -45.41 -19.24
C TRP A 207 3.81 -46.22 -20.00
N ILE A 208 5.00 -45.66 -20.28
CA ILE A 208 6.10 -46.38 -20.93
C ILE A 208 6.51 -47.60 -20.11
N ASN A 209 6.64 -47.45 -18.79
CA ASN A 209 7.00 -48.56 -17.90
C ASN A 209 5.94 -49.67 -17.92
N GLU A 210 4.65 -49.32 -17.91
CA GLU A 210 3.54 -50.27 -18.05
C GLU A 210 3.61 -51.03 -19.40
N LYS A 211 3.87 -50.32 -20.51
CA LYS A 211 3.97 -50.95 -21.84
C LYS A 211 5.21 -51.81 -21.97
N MET A 212 6.32 -51.41 -21.36
CA MET A 212 7.54 -52.22 -21.27
C MET A 212 7.30 -53.53 -20.52
N LEU A 213 6.58 -53.50 -19.39
CA LEU A 213 6.19 -54.71 -18.65
C LEU A 213 5.28 -55.61 -19.50
N THR A 214 4.29 -55.02 -20.19
CA THR A 214 3.38 -55.76 -21.08
C THR A 214 4.14 -56.43 -22.25
N ALA A 215 5.13 -55.74 -22.82
CA ALA A 215 5.96 -56.27 -23.89
C ALA A 215 6.91 -57.39 -23.42
N GLN A 216 7.32 -57.38 -22.15
CA GLN A 216 8.20 -58.38 -21.53
C GLN A 216 7.45 -59.58 -20.93
N ASP A 217 6.11 -59.52 -20.86
CA ASP A 217 5.30 -60.61 -20.31
C ASP A 217 5.40 -61.87 -21.18
N MET A 218 6.09 -62.89 -20.65
CA MET A 218 6.32 -64.19 -21.28
C MET A 218 5.35 -65.27 -20.79
N THR A 219 4.32 -64.93 -19.99
CA THR A 219 3.32 -65.93 -19.51
C THR A 219 2.46 -66.56 -20.62
N TYR A 220 2.72 -66.21 -21.88
CA TYR A 220 2.04 -66.68 -23.09
C TYR A 220 2.70 -67.88 -23.79
N ASP A 221 3.55 -68.65 -23.12
CA ASP A 221 4.43 -69.68 -23.74
C ASP A 221 3.75 -70.96 -24.29
N GLU A 222 2.42 -71.06 -24.31
CA GLU A 222 1.73 -72.20 -24.93
C GLU A 222 1.41 -71.97 -26.42
N ALA A 223 1.79 -72.93 -27.27
CA ALA A 223 1.69 -72.86 -28.74
C ALA A 223 0.24 -72.92 -29.30
N ARG A 224 -0.77 -73.15 -28.48
CA ARG A 224 -2.15 -73.47 -28.94
C ARG A 224 -3.00 -72.26 -29.36
N ASN A 225 -2.61 -71.02 -29.04
CA ASN A 225 -3.45 -69.81 -29.24
C ASN A 225 -2.82 -68.71 -30.13
N LEU A 226 -2.17 -69.09 -31.24
CA LEU A 226 -1.43 -68.16 -32.11
C LEU A 226 -2.28 -66.99 -32.67
N HIS A 227 -3.53 -67.23 -33.05
CA HIS A 227 -4.40 -66.17 -33.59
C HIS A 227 -4.72 -65.10 -32.53
N SER A 228 -5.04 -65.52 -31.30
CA SER A 228 -5.27 -64.61 -30.18
C SER A 228 -4.00 -63.83 -29.79
N LYS A 229 -2.81 -64.42 -29.95
CA LYS A 229 -1.52 -63.71 -29.80
C LYS A 229 -1.37 -62.58 -30.83
N TRP A 230 -1.63 -62.89 -32.10
CA TRP A 230 -1.54 -61.91 -33.18
C TRP A 230 -2.52 -60.74 -32.98
N GLN A 231 -3.76 -61.01 -32.58
CA GLN A 231 -4.76 -59.97 -32.28
C GLN A 231 -4.33 -59.06 -31.12
N LYS A 232 -3.81 -59.63 -30.02
CA LYS A 232 -3.28 -58.84 -28.89
C LYS A 232 -2.09 -57.97 -29.29
N HIS A 233 -1.15 -58.53 -30.06
CA HIS A 233 -0.03 -57.77 -30.59
C HIS A 233 -0.48 -56.64 -31.53
N GLN A 234 -1.46 -56.90 -32.40
CA GLN A 234 -2.04 -55.87 -33.27
C GLN A 234 -2.70 -54.75 -32.46
N ALA A 235 -3.42 -55.10 -31.39
CA ALA A 235 -4.01 -54.12 -30.48
C ALA A 235 -2.94 -53.28 -29.76
N PHE A 236 -1.87 -53.92 -29.26
CA PHE A 236 -0.74 -53.23 -28.66
C PHE A 236 -0.03 -52.28 -29.63
N MET A 237 0.20 -52.70 -30.88
CA MET A 237 0.80 -51.85 -31.92
C MET A 237 -0.11 -50.67 -32.28
N ALA A 238 -1.43 -50.86 -32.31
CA ALA A 238 -2.38 -49.78 -32.53
C ALA A 238 -2.37 -48.78 -31.36
N GLU A 239 -2.26 -49.27 -30.13
CA GLU A 239 -2.14 -48.42 -28.94
C GLU A 239 -0.82 -47.63 -28.94
N LEU A 240 0.32 -48.25 -29.28
CA LEU A 240 1.59 -47.55 -29.44
C LEU A 240 1.52 -46.47 -30.51
N ALA A 241 0.90 -46.76 -31.66
CA ALA A 241 0.74 -45.81 -32.74
C ALA A 241 -0.13 -44.61 -32.32
N SER A 242 -1.22 -44.85 -31.59
CA SER A 242 -2.12 -43.80 -31.10
C SER A 242 -1.49 -42.91 -30.02
N ASN A 243 -0.50 -43.41 -29.27
CA ASN A 243 0.17 -42.64 -28.21
C ASN A 243 1.46 -41.96 -28.67
N LYS A 244 1.87 -42.16 -29.94
CA LYS A 244 3.00 -41.44 -30.55
C LYS A 244 2.77 -39.92 -30.50
N ASP A 245 1.55 -39.48 -30.75
CA ASP A 245 1.19 -38.06 -30.74
C ASP A 245 1.38 -37.42 -29.35
N TRP A 246 1.21 -38.20 -28.28
CA TRP A 246 1.46 -37.72 -26.91
C TRP A 246 2.95 -37.51 -26.63
N LEU A 247 3.81 -38.43 -27.11
CA LEU A 247 5.26 -38.28 -27.06
C LEU A 247 5.73 -37.04 -27.84
N ASP A 248 5.25 -36.88 -29.07
CA ASP A 248 5.62 -35.77 -29.93
C ASP A 248 5.13 -34.42 -29.33
N LYS A 249 3.96 -34.43 -28.66
CA LYS A 249 3.44 -33.27 -27.91
C LYS A 249 4.37 -32.90 -26.75
N ILE A 250 4.72 -33.84 -25.87
CA ILE A 250 5.60 -33.58 -24.73
C ILE A 250 6.99 -33.11 -25.21
N ASP A 251 7.55 -33.69 -26.27
CA ASP A 251 8.83 -33.23 -26.84
C ASP A 251 8.74 -31.78 -27.33
N THR A 252 7.65 -31.43 -28.02
CA THR A 252 7.40 -30.06 -28.49
C THR A 252 7.25 -29.07 -27.32
N GLU A 253 6.47 -29.42 -26.30
CA GLU A 253 6.27 -28.60 -25.10
C GLU A 253 7.57 -28.43 -24.31
N GLY A 254 8.37 -29.49 -24.17
CA GLY A 254 9.67 -29.43 -23.53
C GLY A 254 10.66 -28.52 -24.27
N GLN A 255 10.70 -28.60 -25.61
CA GLN A 255 11.53 -27.71 -26.43
C GLN A 255 11.08 -26.25 -26.33
N ALA A 256 9.77 -25.99 -26.33
CA ALA A 256 9.22 -24.65 -26.15
C ALA A 256 9.58 -24.06 -24.78
N LEU A 257 9.39 -24.82 -23.70
CA LEU A 257 9.74 -24.40 -22.35
C LEU A 257 11.24 -24.08 -22.21
N VAL A 258 12.11 -24.89 -22.81
CA VAL A 258 13.57 -24.66 -22.80
C VAL A 258 13.97 -23.43 -23.63
N ALA A 259 13.24 -23.13 -24.71
CA ALA A 259 13.48 -21.97 -25.56
C ALA A 259 13.04 -20.67 -24.89
N GLU A 260 11.89 -20.69 -24.21
CA GLU A 260 11.35 -19.54 -23.50
C GLU A 260 12.09 -19.27 -22.17
N LYS A 261 12.52 -20.33 -21.48
CA LYS A 261 13.08 -20.26 -20.12
C LYS A 261 14.40 -21.05 -20.03
N PRO A 262 15.50 -20.53 -20.61
CA PRO A 262 16.78 -21.23 -20.68
C PRO A 262 17.41 -21.51 -19.31
N GLU A 263 17.01 -20.81 -18.25
CA GLU A 263 17.38 -21.05 -16.85
C GLU A 263 16.81 -22.33 -16.26
N LEU A 264 15.79 -22.93 -16.88
CA LEU A 264 15.24 -24.24 -16.49
C LEU A 264 15.99 -25.42 -17.12
N LYS A 265 17.07 -25.17 -17.88
CA LYS A 265 17.92 -26.23 -18.42
C LYS A 265 18.56 -27.03 -17.28
N PRO A 266 18.56 -28.37 -17.34
CA PRO A 266 19.33 -29.16 -16.40
C PRO A 266 20.82 -28.80 -16.55
N VAL A 267 21.49 -28.57 -15.41
CA VAL A 267 22.95 -28.40 -15.31
C VAL A 267 23.65 -29.73 -15.61
#